data_AF-B7L0I9-F1
#
_entry.id   AF-B7L0I9-F1
#
_cell.length_a   1.000
_cell.length_b   1.000
_cell.length_c   1.000
_cell.angle_alpha   90.00
_cell.angle_beta   90.00
_cell.angle_gamma   90.00
#
_symmetry.space_group_name_H-M   'P 1'
#
loop_
_entity.id
_entity.type
_entity.pdbx_description
1 polymer ?
#
loop_
_entity_poly.entity_id
_entity_poly.type
_entity_poly.pdbx_seq_one_letter_code
_entity_poly.pdbx_strand_id
1 'polypeptide(L)'
;MSAAALSQPMQGAVPGRLIEAAPGACVLRFPLPPSLPIPLHVAAPETVRLVTWVFSGLEAGAPDGPVCLLALEAEGAALREGVTLATHFRDLVVRSEPAASDVLPPSERTLLARALLSAGTAGLAPLGRLFGLIEASVIALPVAEDAPDLADEDHGWSLGGTAIPHGLLFRARAGWGCARVAGARLRFGRHPRQHLTLEPVWGAAPEGLPERSIALHAHGFTALTIGAS
;
A
#
# COMPACT_ATOMS: atom_id res chain seq x y z
N MET A 1 -15.42 -44.83 16.88
CA MET A 1 -14.48 -43.99 16.11
C MET A 1 -14.39 -42.65 16.81
N SER A 2 -13.27 -42.36 17.47
CA SER A 2 -13.03 -41.11 18.19
C SER A 2 -11.80 -40.47 17.59
N ALA A 3 -11.92 -39.19 17.21
CA ALA A 3 -10.85 -38.21 17.34
C ALA A 3 -11.47 -36.82 17.13
N ALA A 4 -11.92 -36.23 18.23
CA ALA A 4 -12.06 -34.80 18.33
C ALA A 4 -10.69 -34.16 18.06
N ALA A 5 -10.50 -33.60 16.87
CA ALA A 5 -9.56 -32.51 16.65
C ALA A 5 -10.36 -31.20 16.75
N LEU A 6 -10.94 -30.97 17.93
CA LEU A 6 -11.40 -29.64 18.29
C LEU A 6 -10.15 -28.77 18.40
N SER A 7 -10.00 -27.88 17.43
CA SER A 7 -8.97 -26.84 17.37
C SER A 7 -8.74 -26.25 18.75
N GLN A 8 -7.58 -26.52 19.35
CA GLN A 8 -7.17 -25.78 20.53
C GLN A 8 -7.19 -24.28 20.17
N PRO A 9 -7.71 -23.40 21.03
CA PRO A 9 -7.50 -21.98 20.83
C PRO A 9 -5.98 -21.77 20.87
N MET A 10 -5.40 -21.26 19.78
CA MET A 10 -4.03 -20.76 19.81
C MET A 10 -3.97 -19.63 20.85
N GLN A 11 -3.65 -19.97 22.09
CA GLN A 11 -3.32 -19.03 23.17
C GLN A 11 -1.82 -18.67 23.14
N GLY A 12 -1.19 -18.72 21.97
CA GLY A 12 0.23 -18.42 21.78
C GLY A 12 0.42 -17.35 20.73
N ALA A 13 1.53 -16.61 20.83
CA ALA A 13 1.93 -15.65 19.82
C ALA A 13 2.11 -16.34 18.45
N VAL A 14 1.58 -15.73 17.40
CA VAL A 14 1.75 -16.21 16.02
C VAL A 14 3.15 -15.84 15.54
N PRO A 15 3.94 -16.76 14.97
CA PRO A 15 5.24 -16.39 14.40
C PRO A 15 5.05 -15.53 13.16
N GLY A 16 5.79 -14.43 13.09
CA GLY A 16 5.82 -13.49 11.98
C GLY A 16 7.24 -13.28 11.46
N ARG A 17 7.35 -12.97 10.18
CA ARG A 17 8.58 -12.60 9.47
C ARG A 17 8.58 -11.10 9.26
N LEU A 18 9.55 -10.42 9.88
CA LEU A 18 9.73 -8.98 9.81
C LEU A 18 10.76 -8.64 8.75
N ILE A 19 10.35 -7.84 7.77
CA ILE A 19 11.17 -7.41 6.66
C ILE A 19 11.35 -5.90 6.78
N GLU A 20 12.58 -5.47 7.00
CA GLU A 20 12.94 -4.05 7.00
C GLU A 20 13.17 -3.61 5.55
N ALA A 21 12.29 -2.78 5.02
CA ALA A 21 12.37 -2.29 3.63
C ALA A 21 13.33 -1.10 3.51
N ALA A 22 13.25 -0.21 4.50
CA ALA A 22 14.03 1.01 4.65
C ALA A 22 13.93 1.47 6.12
N PRO A 23 14.78 2.41 6.59
CA PRO A 23 14.63 3.00 7.92
C PRO A 23 13.21 3.53 8.15
N GLY A 24 12.61 3.17 9.28
CA GLY A 24 11.23 3.54 9.61
C GLY A 24 10.12 2.86 8.79
N ALA A 25 10.42 1.85 7.97
CA ALA A 25 9.42 1.17 7.15
C ALA A 25 9.64 -0.35 7.10
N CYS A 26 8.67 -1.09 7.64
CA CYS A 26 8.72 -2.53 7.77
C CYS A 26 7.50 -3.22 7.16
N VAL A 27 7.66 -4.47 6.74
CA VAL A 27 6.57 -5.38 6.41
C VAL A 27 6.59 -6.56 7.37
N LEU A 28 5.47 -6.84 8.02
CA LEU A 28 5.30 -8.02 8.87
C LEU A 28 4.40 -9.03 8.14
N ARG A 29 4.94 -10.22 7.86
CA ARG A 29 4.22 -11.35 7.25
C ARG A 29 3.97 -12.42 8.29
N PHE A 30 2.74 -12.89 8.46
CA PHE A 30 2.45 -14.02 9.36
C PHE A 30 1.30 -14.89 8.82
N PRO A 31 1.26 -16.19 9.17
CA PRO A 31 0.13 -17.06 8.82
C PRO A 31 -1.16 -16.53 9.41
N LEU A 32 -2.20 -16.39 8.59
CA LEU A 32 -3.49 -15.87 9.03
C LEU A 32 -4.23 -16.94 9.84
N PRO A 33 -4.57 -16.67 11.12
CA PRO A 33 -5.31 -17.64 11.92
C PRO A 33 -6.69 -17.96 11.31
N PRO A 34 -7.27 -19.17 11.54
CA PRO A 34 -8.58 -19.55 11.01
C PRO A 34 -9.73 -18.62 11.40
N SER A 35 -9.56 -17.83 12.47
CA SER A 35 -10.54 -16.80 12.88
C SER A 35 -10.53 -15.56 11.99
N LEU A 36 -9.66 -15.49 10.97
CA LEU A 36 -9.51 -14.39 10.01
C LEU A 36 -9.48 -13.00 10.67
N PRO A 37 -8.62 -12.76 11.67
CA PRO A 37 -8.57 -11.50 12.38
C PRO A 37 -8.20 -10.34 11.44
N ILE A 38 -9.15 -9.45 11.16
CA ILE A 38 -8.94 -8.18 10.45
C ILE A 38 -8.16 -7.21 11.34
N PRO A 39 -6.92 -6.82 10.98
CA PRO A 39 -6.14 -5.84 11.73
C PRO A 39 -6.81 -4.46 11.68
N LEU A 40 -6.96 -3.81 12.84
CA LEU A 40 -7.55 -2.47 12.94
C LEU A 40 -6.47 -1.43 13.26
N HIS A 41 -5.59 -1.73 14.20
CA HIS A 41 -4.42 -0.93 14.54
C HIS A 41 -3.38 -1.77 15.30
N VAL A 42 -2.19 -1.22 15.52
CA VAL A 42 -1.19 -1.81 16.42
C VAL A 42 -1.46 -1.26 17.83
N ALA A 43 -1.84 -2.14 18.76
CA ALA A 43 -2.10 -1.80 20.15
C ALA A 43 -0.81 -1.69 20.96
N ALA A 44 0.23 -2.45 20.60
CA ALA A 44 1.56 -2.33 21.17
C ALA A 44 2.64 -2.81 20.18
N PRO A 45 3.83 -2.19 20.18
CA PRO A 45 4.18 -0.98 20.93
C PRO A 45 3.57 0.29 20.31
N GLU A 46 3.28 1.30 21.14
CA GLU A 46 2.59 2.54 20.74
C GLU A 46 3.34 3.35 19.66
N THR A 47 4.65 3.16 19.56
CA THR A 47 5.51 3.83 18.56
C THR A 47 5.37 3.24 17.15
N VAL A 48 4.61 2.16 16.98
CA VAL A 48 4.43 1.48 15.70
C VAL A 48 3.07 1.85 15.13
N ARG A 49 3.08 2.30 13.88
CA ARG A 49 1.84 2.63 13.16
C ARG A 49 1.56 1.61 12.06
N LEU A 50 0.32 1.13 12.03
CA LEU A 50 -0.19 0.37 10.89
C LEU A 50 -0.50 1.34 9.73
N VAL A 51 0.18 1.16 8.59
CA VAL A 51 -0.08 1.93 7.37
C VAL A 51 -1.23 1.30 6.60
N THR A 52 -1.15 -0.01 6.35
CA THR A 52 -2.17 -0.80 5.66
C THR A 52 -1.92 -2.29 5.91
N TRP A 53 -2.84 -3.13 5.49
CA TRP A 53 -2.73 -4.59 5.57
C TRP A 53 -3.41 -5.25 4.36
N VAL A 54 -3.03 -6.50 4.10
CA VAL A 54 -3.69 -7.32 3.07
C VAL A 54 -3.58 -8.80 3.41
N PHE A 55 -4.55 -9.58 2.96
CA PHE A 55 -4.51 -11.04 3.02
C PHE A 55 -4.09 -11.62 1.67
N SER A 56 -3.33 -12.70 1.70
CA SER A 56 -2.94 -13.49 0.52
C SER A 56 -3.19 -14.97 0.79
N GLY A 57 -3.26 -15.80 -0.25
CA GLY A 57 -3.41 -17.25 -0.12
C GLY A 57 -4.78 -17.69 0.41
N LEU A 58 -5.83 -16.92 0.16
CA LEU A 58 -7.21 -17.28 0.55
C LEU A 58 -7.84 -18.27 -0.43
N GLU A 59 -7.26 -18.41 -1.62
CA GLU A 59 -7.64 -19.36 -2.64
C GLU A 59 -7.31 -20.82 -2.26
N ALA A 60 -8.15 -21.75 -2.70
CA ALA A 60 -7.94 -23.17 -2.47
C ALA A 60 -6.64 -23.65 -3.14
N GLY A 61 -5.78 -24.32 -2.37
CA GLY A 61 -4.51 -24.87 -2.86
C GLY A 61 -3.33 -23.90 -2.83
N ALA A 62 -3.45 -22.73 -2.19
CA ALA A 62 -2.30 -21.86 -1.94
C ALA A 62 -1.20 -22.61 -1.14
N PRO A 63 0.06 -22.58 -1.60
CA PRO A 63 1.12 -23.44 -1.08
C PRO A 63 1.46 -23.18 0.41
N ASP A 64 1.39 -21.91 0.82
CA ASP A 64 1.68 -21.48 2.20
C ASP A 64 0.41 -21.30 3.05
N GLY A 65 -0.77 -21.55 2.47
CA GLY A 65 -2.05 -21.19 3.05
C GLY A 65 -2.28 -19.68 3.20
N PRO A 66 -3.35 -19.27 3.90
CA PRO A 66 -3.66 -17.88 4.16
C PRO A 66 -2.57 -17.15 4.96
N VAL A 67 -2.15 -15.99 4.47
CA VAL A 67 -1.19 -15.11 5.15
C VAL A 67 -1.71 -13.69 5.27
N CYS A 68 -1.25 -12.99 6.30
CA CYS A 68 -1.46 -11.56 6.49
C CYS A 68 -0.15 -10.82 6.30
N LEU A 69 -0.20 -9.72 5.55
CA LEU A 69 0.87 -8.76 5.39
C LEU A 69 0.44 -7.45 6.04
N LEU A 70 1.29 -6.89 6.89
CA LEU A 70 1.14 -5.55 7.45
C LEU A 70 2.25 -4.67 6.90
N ALA A 71 1.90 -3.50 6.40
CA ALA A 71 2.85 -2.41 6.19
C ALA A 71 2.89 -1.54 7.45
N LEU A 72 4.07 -1.38 8.02
CA LEU A 72 4.28 -0.71 9.29
C LEU A 72 5.23 0.48 9.11
N GLU A 73 4.90 1.60 9.76
CA GLU A 73 5.81 2.71 9.97
C GLU A 73 6.40 2.55 11.38
N ALA A 74 7.65 2.09 11.42
CA ALA A 74 8.40 1.80 12.64
C ALA A 74 9.87 1.50 12.31
N GLU A 75 10.76 1.77 13.27
CA GLU A 75 12.09 1.19 13.27
C GLU A 75 12.02 -0.31 13.60
N GLY A 76 12.75 -1.15 12.87
CA GLY A 76 12.72 -2.60 13.07
C GLY A 76 13.12 -3.03 14.49
N ALA A 77 13.97 -2.24 15.16
CA ALA A 77 14.32 -2.45 16.56
C ALA A 77 13.09 -2.43 17.51
N ALA A 78 12.10 -1.57 17.24
CA ALA A 78 10.88 -1.48 18.04
C ALA A 78 9.97 -2.71 17.87
N LEU A 79 10.16 -3.48 16.79
CA LEU A 79 9.35 -4.64 16.44
C LEU A 79 9.96 -5.96 16.90
N ARG A 80 11.18 -5.97 17.46
CA ARG A 80 11.92 -7.19 17.83
C ARG A 80 11.21 -8.06 18.88
N GLU A 81 10.50 -7.44 19.81
CA GLU A 81 9.73 -8.16 20.83
C GLU A 81 8.36 -8.64 20.32
N GLY A 82 8.01 -8.29 19.08
CA GLY A 82 6.71 -8.57 18.48
C GLY A 82 5.79 -7.37 18.46
N VAL A 83 4.56 -7.60 18.01
CA VAL A 83 3.48 -6.62 18.01
C VAL A 83 2.20 -7.23 18.56
N THR A 84 1.41 -6.41 19.22
CA THR A 84 0.02 -6.72 19.55
C THR A 84 -0.87 -5.94 18.59
N LEU A 85 -1.66 -6.66 17.81
CA LEU A 85 -2.61 -6.11 16.87
C LEU A 85 -3.99 -6.09 17.51
N ALA A 86 -4.62 -4.93 17.57
CA ALA A 86 -6.05 -4.88 17.80
C ALA A 86 -6.76 -5.34 16.54
N THR A 87 -7.74 -6.23 16.71
CA THR A 87 -8.51 -6.81 15.59
C THR A 87 -9.99 -6.65 15.87
N HIS A 88 -10.83 -6.91 14.86
CA HIS A 88 -12.29 -6.87 15.02
C HIS A 88 -12.88 -7.89 16.02
N PHE A 89 -12.09 -8.84 16.52
CA PHE A 89 -12.56 -9.88 17.46
C PHE A 89 -11.79 -9.88 18.78
N ARG A 90 -10.46 -10.07 18.72
CA ARG A 90 -9.56 -10.04 19.88
C ARG A 90 -8.17 -9.62 19.50
N ASP A 91 -7.38 -9.18 20.46
CA ASP A 91 -5.99 -8.85 20.20
C ASP A 91 -5.20 -10.08 19.75
N LEU A 92 -4.34 -9.87 18.75
CA LEU A 92 -3.47 -10.88 18.19
C LEU A 92 -2.02 -10.50 18.47
N VAL A 93 -1.31 -11.35 19.21
CA VAL A 93 0.13 -11.19 19.43
C VAL A 93 0.89 -11.88 18.31
N VAL A 94 1.76 -11.15 17.63
CA VAL A 94 2.64 -11.66 16.58
C VAL A 94 4.09 -11.51 17.03
N ARG A 95 4.83 -12.61 17.13
CA ARG A 95 6.26 -12.60 17.42
C ARG A 95 7.04 -12.35 16.14
N SER A 96 7.80 -11.27 16.09
CA SER A 96 8.56 -10.89 14.91
C SER A 96 9.93 -11.55 14.87
N GLU A 97 10.24 -12.24 13.78
CA GLU A 97 11.59 -12.73 13.46
C GLU A 97 12.13 -12.01 12.24
N PRO A 98 13.37 -11.47 12.26
CA PRO A 98 13.97 -10.84 11.09
C PRO A 98 13.99 -11.76 9.87
N ALA A 99 13.69 -11.21 8.71
CA ALA A 99 13.67 -11.91 7.43
C ALA A 99 14.19 -11.00 6.30
N ALA A 100 14.81 -11.62 5.30
CA ALA A 100 15.22 -10.93 4.08
C ALA A 100 14.02 -10.64 3.17
N SER A 101 14.15 -9.63 2.30
CA SER A 101 13.05 -9.16 1.45
C SER A 101 12.61 -10.16 0.36
N ASP A 102 13.47 -11.10 -0.01
CA ASP A 102 13.21 -12.16 -0.98
C ASP A 102 12.19 -13.19 -0.47
N VAL A 103 11.89 -13.18 0.84
CA VAL A 103 10.83 -13.98 1.45
C VAL A 103 9.43 -13.58 0.98
N LEU A 104 9.23 -12.35 0.45
CA LEU A 104 7.95 -11.94 -0.14
C LEU A 104 7.84 -12.41 -1.59
N PRO A 105 7.00 -13.42 -1.91
CA PRO A 105 6.78 -13.86 -3.28
C PRO A 105 6.13 -12.75 -4.14
N PRO A 106 6.23 -12.84 -5.47
CA PRO A 106 5.68 -11.83 -6.39
C PRO A 106 4.18 -11.57 -6.24
N SER A 107 3.39 -12.59 -5.89
CA SER A 107 1.95 -12.47 -5.62
C SER A 107 1.68 -11.59 -4.40
N GLU A 108 2.40 -11.82 -3.31
CA GLU A 108 2.32 -11.02 -2.07
C GLU A 108 2.76 -9.57 -2.31
N ARG A 109 3.84 -9.36 -3.08
CA ARG A 109 4.27 -8.00 -3.47
C ARG A 109 3.21 -7.27 -4.28
N THR A 110 2.48 -7.99 -5.14
CA THR A 110 1.39 -7.41 -5.94
C THR A 110 0.21 -7.00 -5.08
N LEU A 111 -0.16 -7.82 -4.10
CA LEU A 111 -1.22 -7.50 -3.14
C LEU A 111 -0.81 -6.35 -2.22
N LEU A 112 0.43 -6.35 -1.74
CA LEU A 112 1.00 -5.27 -0.94
C LEU A 112 1.03 -3.95 -1.71
N ALA A 113 1.39 -3.97 -2.99
CA ALA A 113 1.36 -2.80 -3.86
C ALA A 113 -0.04 -2.20 -3.92
N ARG A 114 -1.07 -3.03 -4.16
CA ARG A 114 -2.46 -2.58 -4.19
C ARG A 114 -2.92 -2.00 -2.85
N ALA A 115 -2.54 -2.64 -1.75
CA ALA A 115 -2.88 -2.18 -0.40
C ALA A 115 -2.24 -0.83 -0.07
N LEU A 116 -0.97 -0.64 -0.44
CA LEU A 116 -0.23 0.60 -0.24
C LEU A 116 -0.76 1.75 -1.09
N LEU A 117 -1.06 1.48 -2.37
CA LEU A 117 -1.68 2.48 -3.26
C LEU A 117 -3.10 2.87 -2.81
N SER A 118 -3.76 2.02 -2.00
CA SER A 118 -5.11 2.25 -1.48
C SER A 118 -5.13 2.74 -0.02
N ALA A 119 -3.96 3.03 0.58
CA ALA A 119 -3.83 3.42 1.98
C ALA A 119 -4.26 4.88 2.28
N GLY A 120 -4.77 5.60 1.28
CA GLY A 120 -5.20 6.99 1.41
C GLY A 120 -4.07 7.97 1.73
N THR A 121 -4.43 9.13 2.28
CA THR A 121 -3.48 10.23 2.58
C THR A 121 -2.39 9.81 3.58
N ALA A 122 -2.75 9.00 4.57
CA ALA A 122 -1.85 8.45 5.57
C ALA A 122 -0.71 7.61 4.97
N GLY A 123 -0.96 6.96 3.82
CA GLY A 123 0.00 6.08 3.16
C GLY A 123 0.98 6.79 2.23
N LEU A 124 0.78 8.06 1.88
CA LEU A 124 1.59 8.75 0.87
C LEU A 124 3.08 8.80 1.22
N ALA A 125 3.42 9.19 2.45
CA ALA A 125 4.82 9.25 2.89
C ALA A 125 5.44 7.85 3.10
N PRO A 126 4.78 6.90 3.82
CA PRO A 126 5.27 5.53 3.93
C PRO A 126 5.50 4.82 2.59
N LEU A 127 4.67 5.12 1.57
CA LEU A 127 4.78 4.52 0.25
C LEU A 127 6.19 4.67 -0.34
N GLY A 128 6.82 5.84 -0.21
CA GLY A 128 8.16 6.08 -0.76
C GLY A 128 9.23 5.19 -0.15
N ARG A 129 9.15 4.94 1.16
CA ARG A 129 10.08 4.06 1.88
C ARG A 129 9.86 2.58 1.58
N LEU A 130 8.63 2.18 1.29
CA LEU A 130 8.27 0.81 0.91
C LEU A 130 8.34 0.55 -0.59
N PHE A 131 8.56 1.59 -1.40
CA PHE A 131 8.37 1.53 -2.85
C PHE A 131 9.28 0.50 -3.52
N GLY A 132 10.54 0.39 -3.09
CA GLY A 132 11.50 -0.57 -3.66
C GLY A 132 11.06 -2.03 -3.55
N LEU A 133 10.20 -2.39 -2.58
CA LEU A 133 9.66 -3.75 -2.47
C LEU A 133 8.58 -4.05 -3.53
N ILE A 134 7.83 -3.03 -3.93
CA ILE A 134 6.63 -3.15 -4.75
C ILE A 134 6.75 -2.54 -6.15
N GLU A 135 7.86 -1.87 -6.46
CA GLU A 135 8.04 -1.10 -7.70
C GLU A 135 7.70 -1.92 -8.95
N ALA A 136 8.23 -3.14 -9.05
CA ALA A 136 7.94 -4.02 -10.18
C ALA A 136 6.44 -4.34 -10.32
N SER A 137 5.75 -4.56 -9.20
CA SER A 137 4.29 -4.78 -9.18
C SER A 137 3.52 -3.53 -9.59
N VAL A 138 3.98 -2.35 -9.19
CA VAL A 138 3.37 -1.06 -9.58
C VAL A 138 3.56 -0.80 -11.08
N ILE A 139 4.74 -1.10 -11.63
CA ILE A 139 5.02 -1.04 -13.08
C ILE A 139 4.16 -2.04 -13.86
N ALA A 140 3.84 -3.20 -13.29
CA ALA A 140 3.02 -4.20 -13.97
C ALA A 140 1.52 -3.88 -13.96
N LEU A 141 1.05 -2.87 -13.23
CA LEU A 141 -0.37 -2.54 -13.18
C LEU A 141 -0.90 -2.16 -14.57
N PRO A 142 -2.03 -2.72 -15.02
CA PRO A 142 -2.63 -2.35 -16.29
C PRO A 142 -3.25 -0.96 -16.20
N VAL A 143 -3.26 -0.26 -17.34
CA VAL A 143 -4.06 0.94 -17.54
C VAL A 143 -5.33 0.51 -18.26
N ALA A 144 -6.49 0.87 -17.70
CA ALA A 144 -7.78 0.56 -18.35
C ALA A 144 -7.95 1.41 -19.61
N GLU A 145 -8.69 0.89 -20.60
CA GLU A 145 -8.92 1.59 -21.88
C GLU A 145 -9.67 2.92 -21.68
N ASP A 146 -10.55 2.97 -20.70
CA ASP A 146 -11.35 4.13 -20.30
C ASP A 146 -10.74 4.92 -19.12
N ALA A 147 -9.47 4.66 -18.79
CA ALA A 147 -8.82 5.33 -17.68
C ALA A 147 -8.70 6.86 -17.94
N PRO A 148 -8.94 7.70 -16.91
CA PRO A 148 -8.76 9.14 -17.03
C PRO A 148 -7.35 9.50 -17.52
N ASP A 149 -7.28 10.54 -18.35
CA ASP A 149 -6.02 11.04 -18.88
C ASP A 149 -5.41 12.09 -17.94
N LEU A 150 -4.08 12.10 -17.89
CA LEU A 150 -3.29 13.19 -17.34
C LEU A 150 -2.67 13.96 -18.52
N ALA A 151 -2.91 15.27 -18.58
CA ALA A 151 -2.33 16.16 -19.57
C ALA A 151 -1.51 17.26 -18.89
N ASP A 152 -0.55 17.81 -19.64
CA ASP A 152 0.19 19.01 -19.25
C ASP A 152 -0.61 20.23 -19.75
N GLU A 153 -1.06 21.09 -18.85
CA GLU A 153 -1.71 22.37 -19.16
C GLU A 153 -0.87 23.51 -18.56
N ASP A 154 -1.09 24.73 -19.05
CA ASP A 154 -0.38 25.90 -18.51
C ASP A 154 -0.51 25.94 -16.98
N HIS A 155 0.63 25.89 -16.29
CA HIS A 155 0.76 25.91 -14.83
C HIS A 155 0.40 24.61 -14.09
N GLY A 156 0.47 23.44 -14.73
CA GLY A 156 0.48 22.15 -14.03
C GLY A 156 -0.31 21.05 -14.72
N TRP A 157 -0.51 19.94 -14.02
CA TRP A 157 -1.20 18.80 -14.60
C TRP A 157 -2.72 18.91 -14.50
N SER A 158 -3.38 18.54 -15.60
CA SER A 158 -4.83 18.50 -15.76
C SER A 158 -5.30 17.06 -15.85
N LEU A 159 -6.09 16.62 -14.87
CA LEU A 159 -6.65 15.28 -14.78
C LEU A 159 -8.07 15.24 -15.36
N GLY A 160 -8.35 14.26 -16.21
CA GLY A 160 -9.69 13.98 -16.73
C GLY A 160 -10.66 13.52 -15.64
N GLY A 161 -11.94 13.90 -15.78
CA GLY A 161 -13.02 13.51 -14.87
C GLY A 161 -13.20 14.44 -13.68
N THR A 162 -13.97 14.00 -12.68
CA THR A 162 -14.39 14.81 -11.52
C THR A 162 -13.95 14.26 -10.17
N ALA A 163 -13.40 13.04 -10.12
CA ALA A 163 -12.90 12.43 -8.91
C ALA A 163 -11.53 13.01 -8.54
N ILE A 164 -11.48 13.85 -7.50
CA ILE A 164 -10.23 14.48 -7.03
C ILE A 164 -9.41 13.44 -6.24
N PRO A 165 -8.19 13.08 -6.69
CA PRO A 165 -7.32 12.20 -5.91
C PRO A 165 -6.69 12.93 -4.72
N HIS A 166 -6.23 12.17 -3.74
CA HIS A 166 -5.46 12.68 -2.61
C HIS A 166 -3.98 12.88 -2.94
N GLY A 167 -3.47 12.10 -3.88
CA GLY A 167 -2.09 12.19 -4.34
C GLY A 167 -1.93 11.61 -5.73
N LEU A 168 -0.79 11.92 -6.34
CA LEU A 168 -0.33 11.30 -7.57
C LEU A 168 0.98 10.60 -7.29
N LEU A 169 1.07 9.34 -7.69
CA LEU A 169 2.33 8.64 -7.87
C LEU A 169 2.70 8.75 -9.35
N PHE A 170 3.92 9.20 -9.65
CA PHE A 170 4.36 9.44 -11.01
C PHE A 170 5.79 8.96 -11.25
N ARG A 171 6.08 8.58 -12.49
CA ARG A 171 7.44 8.27 -12.96
C ARG A 171 7.91 9.40 -13.85
N ALA A 172 8.86 10.19 -13.35
CA ALA A 172 9.59 11.19 -14.11
C ALA A 172 10.94 10.62 -14.58
N ARG A 173 11.69 11.40 -15.37
CA ARG A 173 13.04 11.02 -15.81
C ARG A 173 14.01 10.77 -14.65
N ALA A 174 13.86 11.53 -13.56
CA ALA A 174 14.66 11.37 -12.35
C ALA A 174 14.26 10.14 -11.51
N GLY A 175 13.19 9.43 -11.89
CA GLY A 175 12.65 8.27 -11.18
C GLY A 175 11.23 8.50 -10.67
N TRP A 176 10.84 7.66 -9.72
CA TRP A 176 9.52 7.75 -9.09
C TRP A 176 9.44 8.88 -8.08
N GLY A 177 8.28 9.53 -8.06
CA GLY A 177 7.93 10.53 -7.07
C GLY A 177 6.47 10.43 -6.69
N CYS A 178 6.12 11.03 -5.54
CA CYS A 178 4.75 11.18 -5.11
C CYS A 178 4.51 12.61 -4.66
N ALA A 179 3.38 13.17 -5.08
CA ALA A 179 2.90 14.46 -4.64
C ALA A 179 1.50 14.34 -4.06
N ARG A 180 1.21 15.11 -3.01
CA ARG A 180 -0.14 15.29 -2.48
C ARG A 180 -0.88 16.31 -3.32
N VAL A 181 -2.17 16.11 -3.52
CA VAL A 181 -3.04 17.13 -4.13
C VAL A 181 -3.41 18.13 -3.04
N ALA A 182 -2.80 19.31 -3.07
CA ALA A 182 -3.08 20.40 -2.15
C ALA A 182 -4.33 21.19 -2.54
N GLY A 183 -4.69 21.18 -3.82
CA GLY A 183 -5.89 21.81 -4.33
C GLY A 183 -6.26 21.30 -5.72
N ALA A 184 -7.53 21.43 -6.07
CA ALA A 184 -8.04 21.09 -7.40
C ALA A 184 -9.05 22.15 -7.84
N ARG A 185 -8.92 22.62 -9.09
CA ARG A 185 -9.91 23.50 -9.72
C ARG A 185 -10.65 22.71 -10.80
N LEU A 186 -11.95 22.52 -10.59
CA LEU A 186 -12.81 21.79 -11.52
C LEU A 186 -13.28 22.68 -12.66
N ARG A 187 -13.13 22.20 -13.89
CA ARG A 187 -13.73 22.79 -15.09
C ARG A 187 -14.77 21.84 -15.64
N PHE A 188 -16.02 22.30 -15.67
CA PHE A 188 -17.12 21.56 -16.28
C PHE A 188 -17.29 22.00 -17.74
N GLY A 189 -17.42 21.03 -18.64
CA GLY A 189 -17.59 21.22 -20.08
C GLY A 189 -17.98 19.89 -20.70
N ARG A 190 -17.81 19.72 -22.02
CA ARG A 190 -18.10 18.44 -22.70
C ARG A 190 -17.31 17.27 -22.08
N HIS A 191 -16.10 17.54 -21.61
CA HIS A 191 -15.27 16.61 -20.85
C HIS A 191 -14.81 17.31 -19.56
N PRO A 192 -15.29 16.90 -18.38
CA PRO A 192 -14.85 17.46 -17.11
C PRO A 192 -13.35 17.26 -16.90
N ARG A 193 -12.67 18.29 -16.36
CA ARG A 193 -11.24 18.23 -16.04
C ARG A 193 -10.95 18.93 -14.71
N GLN A 194 -9.79 18.61 -14.14
CA GLN A 194 -9.33 19.13 -12.86
C GLN A 194 -7.89 19.63 -12.98
N HIS A 195 -7.66 20.91 -12.74
CA HIS A 195 -6.30 21.45 -12.63
C HIS A 195 -5.77 21.22 -11.22
N LEU A 196 -4.70 20.44 -11.11
CA LEU A 196 -4.18 19.98 -9.82
C LEU A 196 -3.05 20.90 -9.33
N THR A 197 -3.14 21.32 -8.06
CA THR A 197 -2.02 21.91 -7.33
C THR A 197 -1.34 20.79 -6.54
N LEU A 198 -0.09 20.50 -6.89
CA LEU A 198 0.67 19.38 -6.35
C LEU A 198 1.75 19.88 -5.40
N GLU A 199 1.85 19.23 -4.26
CA GLU A 199 2.96 19.44 -3.32
C GLU A 199 3.77 18.15 -3.20
N PRO A 200 5.10 18.18 -3.45
CA PRO A 200 5.93 16.99 -3.32
C PRO A 200 5.87 16.38 -1.92
N VAL A 201 5.75 15.05 -1.86
CA VAL A 201 5.83 14.26 -0.62
C VAL A 201 7.19 13.56 -0.55
N TRP A 202 7.62 12.94 -1.66
CA TRP A 202 8.96 12.37 -1.82
C TRP A 202 9.30 12.22 -3.31
N GLY A 203 10.58 12.03 -3.61
CA GLY A 203 11.09 12.07 -4.98
C GLY A 203 11.24 13.49 -5.51
N ALA A 204 11.59 13.61 -6.78
CA ALA A 204 11.70 14.90 -7.45
C ALA A 204 10.33 15.56 -7.64
N ALA A 205 10.31 16.89 -7.71
CA ALA A 205 9.11 17.62 -8.07
C ALA A 205 8.60 17.20 -9.46
N PRO A 206 7.29 17.22 -9.69
CA PRO A 206 6.73 16.91 -11.00
C PRO A 206 7.15 17.99 -12.01
N GLU A 207 7.91 17.59 -13.03
CA GLU A 207 8.34 18.45 -14.14
C GLU A 207 7.94 17.80 -15.47
N GLY A 208 7.19 18.54 -16.28
CA GLY A 208 6.64 18.04 -17.54
C GLY A 208 5.69 16.86 -17.36
N LEU A 209 5.28 16.25 -18.47
CA LEU A 209 4.39 15.09 -18.48
C LEU A 209 5.15 13.81 -18.03
N PRO A 210 4.63 13.04 -17.06
CA PRO A 210 5.32 11.84 -16.58
C PRO A 210 5.16 10.66 -17.55
N GLU A 211 6.11 9.72 -17.53
CA GLU A 211 6.04 8.48 -18.33
C GLU A 211 4.92 7.56 -17.85
N ARG A 212 4.53 7.70 -16.58
CA ARG A 212 3.48 6.93 -15.93
C ARG A 212 2.92 7.71 -14.76
N SER A 213 1.62 7.61 -14.55
CA SER A 213 0.96 8.23 -13.40
C SER A 213 -0.16 7.35 -12.86
N ILE A 214 -0.35 7.41 -11.54
CA ILE A 214 -1.40 6.72 -10.81
C ILE A 214 -2.04 7.73 -9.86
N ALA A 215 -3.34 7.92 -10.01
CA ALA A 215 -4.16 8.66 -9.06
C ALA A 215 -4.42 7.82 -7.81
N LEU A 216 -4.13 8.38 -6.63
CA LEU A 216 -4.31 7.73 -5.33
C LEU A 216 -5.53 8.33 -4.63
N HIS A 217 -6.49 7.49 -4.24
CA HIS A 217 -7.75 7.88 -3.60
C HIS A 217 -7.82 7.36 -2.16
N ALA A 218 -8.87 7.72 -1.42
CA ALA A 218 -9.05 7.31 -0.02
C ALA A 218 -9.00 5.79 0.17
N HIS A 219 -9.60 5.04 -0.76
CA HIS A 219 -9.81 3.59 -0.68
C HIS A 219 -9.54 2.89 -2.01
N GLY A 220 -8.57 3.38 -2.78
CA GLY A 220 -8.26 2.80 -4.08
C GLY A 220 -7.29 3.67 -4.87
N PHE A 221 -7.04 3.26 -6.10
CA PHE A 221 -6.16 3.96 -7.03
C PHE A 221 -6.62 3.73 -8.46
N THR A 222 -6.18 4.59 -9.37
CA THR A 222 -6.48 4.49 -10.80
C THR A 222 -5.20 4.78 -11.57
N ALA A 223 -4.72 3.81 -12.35
CA ALA A 223 -3.63 4.05 -13.29
C ALA A 223 -4.17 4.94 -14.42
N LEU A 224 -3.42 5.97 -14.78
CA LEU A 224 -3.87 7.00 -15.72
C LEU A 224 -3.33 6.74 -17.11
N THR A 225 -4.10 7.13 -18.13
CA THR A 225 -3.53 7.35 -19.46
C THR A 225 -2.76 8.67 -19.46
N ILE A 226 -1.74 8.75 -20.30
CA ILE A 226 -0.92 9.94 -20.44
C ILE A 226 -1.28 10.58 -21.78
N GLY A 227 -1.97 11.72 -21.73
CA GLY A 227 -2.45 12.41 -22.93
C GLY A 227 -1.31 13.15 -23.61
N ALA A 228 -1.07 12.88 -24.90
CA ALA A 228 -0.25 13.76 -25.71
C ALA A 228 -1.00 15.08 -25.95
N SER A 229 -0.33 16.20 -25.69
CA SER A 229 -0.77 17.55 -26.04
C SER A 229 -1.10 17.67 -27.53
#